data_AF-A0A3D1RB12-F1
#
_entry.id   AF-A0A3D1RB12-F1
#
_cell.length_a   1.000
_cell.length_b   1.000
_cell.length_c   1.000
_cell.angle_alpha   90.00
_cell.angle_beta   90.00
_cell.angle_gamma   90.00
#
_symmetry.space_group_name_H-M   'P 1'
#
loop_
_entity.id
_entity.type
_entity.pdbx_description
1 polymer ?
#
loop_
_entity_poly.entity_id
_entity_poly.type
_entity_poly.pdbx_seq_one_letter_code
_entity_poly.pdbx_strand_id
1 'polypeptide(L)'
;HLRFGKKPIRSSYLVSKANFVGCHQFVFLEKFDMLRNALPGATFLLNAPYAADQVWGHLPRHVQEQILEKKLRLFSIDAYSVAQATGMG
;
A
#
# COMPACT_ATOMS: atom_id res chain seq x y z
N HIS A 1 -8.68 8.42 3.28
CA HIS A 1 -8.07 8.75 4.59
C HIS A 1 -8.99 8.25 5.71
N LEU A 2 -8.60 7.20 6.44
CA LEU A 2 -9.41 6.61 7.51
C LEU A 2 -8.68 6.73 8.86
N ARG A 3 -9.44 6.82 9.95
CA ARG A 3 -8.93 6.90 11.33
C ARG A 3 -9.83 6.09 12.25
N PHE A 4 -9.21 5.36 13.17
CA PHE A 4 -9.89 4.54 14.17
C PHE A 4 -9.22 4.78 15.53
N GLY A 5 -9.99 4.83 16.62
CA GLY A 5 -9.43 5.02 17.96
C GLY A 5 -10.51 5.13 19.04
N LYS A 6 -10.10 4.93 20.30
CA LYS A 6 -11.00 4.98 21.46
C LYS A 6 -11.47 6.40 21.81
N LYS A 7 -10.74 7.43 21.36
CA LYS A 7 -11.05 8.84 21.63
C LYS A 7 -11.79 9.45 20.44
N PRO A 8 -12.66 10.45 20.67
CA PRO A 8 -13.32 11.17 19.59
C PRO A 8 -12.32 11.73 18.56
N ILE A 9 -12.62 11.53 17.28
CA ILE A 9 -11.77 11.97 16.18
C ILE A 9 -12.10 13.43 15.87
N ARG A 10 -11.17 14.34 16.18
CA ARG A 10 -11.31 15.78 15.88
C ARG A 10 -10.44 16.25 14.71
N SER A 11 -9.70 15.34 14.08
CA SER A 11 -8.73 15.63 13.02
C SER A 11 -9.42 15.77 11.65
N SER A 12 -9.91 16.97 11.33
CA SER A 12 -10.56 17.32 10.05
C SER A 12 -9.59 17.53 8.86
N TYR A 13 -8.31 17.19 9.01
CA TYR A 13 -7.27 17.32 8.00
C TYR A 13 -6.88 15.97 7.38
N LEU A 14 -6.09 15.98 6.30
CA LEU A 14 -5.57 14.77 5.64
C LEU A 14 -4.65 13.96 6.57
N VAL A 15 -4.54 12.65 6.36
CA VAL A 15 -3.58 11.83 7.14
C VAL A 15 -2.17 12.09 6.63
N SER A 16 -1.31 12.62 7.50
CA SER A 16 0.12 12.83 7.24
C SER A 16 1.03 11.74 7.83
N LYS A 17 0.47 10.87 8.68
CA LYS A 17 1.15 9.73 9.31
C LYS A 17 0.23 8.51 9.25
N ALA A 18 0.55 7.55 8.39
CA ALA A 18 -0.30 6.39 8.11
C ALA A 18 0.34 5.10 8.65
N ASN A 19 -0.44 4.34 9.43
CA ASN A 19 -0.07 2.98 9.87
C ASN A 19 -0.36 1.91 8.82
N PHE A 20 -1.23 2.23 7.86
CA PHE A 20 -1.61 1.37 6.74
C PHE A 20 -1.75 2.22 5.48
N VAL A 21 -1.15 1.76 4.39
CA VAL A 21 -1.29 2.34 3.05
C VAL A 21 -1.74 1.24 2.11
N GLY A 22 -2.82 1.49 1.36
CA GLY A 22 -3.31 0.60 0.30
C GLY A 22 -3.06 1.23 -1.07
N CYS A 23 -2.51 0.47 -2.01
CA CYS A 23 -2.35 0.86 -3.40
C CYS A 23 -3.09 -0.16 -4.28
N HIS A 24 -4.16 0.27 -4.94
CA HIS A 24 -5.05 -0.61 -5.70
C HIS A 24 -4.71 -0.69 -7.20
N GLN A 25 -3.77 0.12 -7.68
CA GLN A 25 -3.29 0.12 -9.07
C GLN A 25 -1.77 0.18 -9.09
N PHE A 26 -1.14 -0.85 -9.64
CA PHE A 26 0.33 -0.99 -9.62
C PHE A 26 1.05 0.21 -10.25
N VAL A 27 0.52 0.76 -11.34
CA VAL A 27 1.10 1.91 -12.08
C VAL A 27 1.26 3.18 -11.22
N PHE A 28 0.55 3.29 -10.09
CA PHE A 28 0.70 4.45 -9.20
C PHE A 28 2.05 4.50 -8.50
N LEU A 29 2.75 3.37 -8.38
CA LEU A 29 4.10 3.33 -7.83
C LEU A 29 5.14 4.09 -8.67
N GLU A 30 4.88 4.28 -9.96
CA GLU A 30 5.77 5.06 -10.84
C GLU A 30 5.39 6.54 -10.89
N LYS A 31 4.11 6.85 -10.63
CA LYS A 31 3.55 8.19 -10.83
C LYS A 31 3.49 9.03 -9.55
N PHE A 32 3.37 8.39 -8.40
CA PHE A 32 3.13 9.08 -7.13
C PHE A 32 4.00 8.52 -6.01
N ASP A 33 4.39 9.40 -5.09
CA ASP A 33 5.03 8.98 -3.85
C ASP A 33 3.98 8.41 -2.87
N MET A 34 3.58 7.17 -3.15
CA MET A 34 2.55 6.45 -2.39
C MET A 34 2.94 6.22 -0.93
N LEU A 35 4.24 6.16 -0.63
CA LEU A 35 4.77 5.81 0.69
C LEU A 35 5.22 7.02 1.51
N ARG A 36 5.10 8.24 0.98
CA ARG A 36 5.49 9.50 1.63
C ARG A 36 5.09 9.59 3.10
N ASN A 37 3.82 9.31 3.38
CA ASN A 37 3.20 9.46 4.70
C ASN A 37 3.20 8.16 5.52
N ALA A 38 3.79 7.08 5.02
CA ALA A 38 3.87 5.81 5.75
C ALA A 38 4.82 5.95 6.95
N LEU A 39 4.34 5.56 8.14
CA LEU A 39 5.19 5.48 9.32
C LEU A 39 6.16 4.30 9.25
N PRO A 40 7.30 4.35 9.96
CA PRO A 40 8.13 3.17 10.15
C PRO A 40 7.33 2.00 10.73
N GLY A 41 7.52 0.79 10.19
CA GLY A 41 6.77 -0.42 10.57
C GLY A 41 5.32 -0.49 10.08
N ALA A 42 4.88 0.50 9.29
CA ALA A 42 3.53 0.50 8.71
C ALA A 42 3.33 -0.68 7.75
N THR A 43 2.06 -0.99 7.50
CA THR A 43 1.67 -2.01 6.52
C THR A 43 1.44 -1.35 5.17
N PHE A 44 2.03 -1.92 4.12
CA PHE A 44 1.76 -1.54 2.75
C PHE A 44 1.09 -2.70 2.01
N LEU A 45 -0.17 -2.52 1.61
CA LEU A 45 -0.91 -3.50 0.81
C LEU A 45 -0.95 -3.04 -0.64
N LEU A 46 -0.42 -3.86 -1.54
CA LEU A 46 -0.35 -3.58 -2.96
C LEU A 46 -1.21 -4.56 -3.76
N ASN A 47 -2.07 -4.03 -4.61
CA ASN A 47 -2.66 -4.80 -5.69
C ASN A 47 -1.65 -4.90 -6.85
N ALA A 48 -1.19 -6.11 -7.14
CA ALA A 48 -0.19 -6.37 -8.16
C ALA A 48 -0.61 -7.58 -9.01
N PRO A 49 -0.49 -7.51 -10.34
CA PRO A 49 -0.83 -8.61 -11.25
C PRO A 49 0.29 -9.67 -11.32
N TYR A 50 1.07 -9.81 -10.25
CA TYR A 50 2.25 -10.69 -10.18
C TYR A 50 2.14 -11.62 -8.98
N ALA A 51 2.78 -12.78 -9.06
CA ALA A 51 2.90 -13.68 -7.92
C ALA A 51 3.67 -13.02 -6.76
N ALA A 52 3.30 -13.33 -5.51
CA ALA A 52 3.81 -12.64 -4.33
C ALA A 52 5.35 -12.69 -4.18
N ASP A 53 5.98 -13.77 -4.64
CA ASP A 53 7.43 -13.98 -4.67
C ASP A 53 8.14 -13.16 -5.76
N GLN A 54 7.42 -12.71 -6.78
CA GLN A 54 7.95 -11.91 -7.90
C GLN A 54 7.73 -10.41 -7.73
N VAL A 55 6.71 -10.00 -6.96
CA VAL A 55 6.32 -8.58 -6.79
C VAL A 55 7.50 -7.68 -6.46
N TRP A 56 8.41 -8.12 -5.57
CA TRP A 56 9.56 -7.34 -5.16
C TRP A 56 10.43 -6.87 -6.34
N GLY A 57 10.69 -7.77 -7.30
CA GLY A 57 11.50 -7.47 -8.48
C GLY A 57 10.87 -6.47 -9.44
N HIS A 58 9.54 -6.31 -9.40
CA HIS A 58 8.80 -5.35 -10.23
C HIS A 58 8.63 -3.96 -9.58
N LEU A 59 8.92 -3.82 -8.28
CA LEU A 59 8.78 -2.52 -7.61
C LEU A 59 9.85 -1.53 -8.12
N PRO A 60 9.50 -0.26 -8.39
CA PRO A 60 10.48 0.78 -8.66
C PRO A 60 11.50 0.90 -7.52
N ARG A 61 12.76 1.19 -7.86
CA ARG A 61 13.87 1.23 -6.89
C ARG A 61 13.61 2.14 -5.69
N HIS A 62 13.07 3.34 -5.93
CA HIS A 62 12.74 4.30 -4.87
C HIS A 62 11.67 3.77 -3.90
N VAL A 63 10.74 2.94 -4.38
CA VAL A 63 9.72 2.29 -3.53
C VAL A 63 10.35 1.19 -2.69
N GLN A 64 11.25 0.39 -3.26
CA GLN A 64 12.00 -0.63 -2.51
C GLN A 64 12.82 0.01 -1.38
N GLU A 65 13.53 1.10 -1.68
CA GLU A 65 14.32 1.87 -0.71
C GLU A 65 13.44 2.37 0.44
N GLN A 66 12.29 2.98 0.15
CA GLN A 66 11.36 3.44 1.18
C GLN A 66 10.80 2.28 2.03
N ILE A 67 10.54 1.11 1.44
CA ILE A 67 10.08 -0.08 2.17
C ILE A 67 11.16 -0.55 3.15
N LEU A 68 12.41 -0.63 2.71
CA LEU A 68 13.53 -1.08 3.53
C LEU A 68 13.84 -0.08 4.66
N GLU A 69 13.98 1.21 4.32
CA GLU A 69 14.32 2.27 5.27
C GLU A 69 13.26 2.37 6.38
N LYS A 70 11.98 2.39 6.00
CA LYS A 70 10.87 2.47 6.95
C LYS A 70 10.52 1.11 7.55
N LYS A 71 11.19 0.02 7.15
CA LYS A 71 10.91 -1.36 7.60
C LYS A 71 9.42 -1.70 7.46
N LEU A 72 8.85 -1.39 6.30
CA LEU A 72 7.43 -1.62 6.04
C LEU A 72 7.14 -3.12 5.92
N ARG A 73 5.94 -3.50 6.34
CA ARG A 73 5.40 -4.83 6.09
C ARG A 73 4.65 -4.81 4.76
N LEU A 74 5.28 -5.32 3.72
CA LEU A 74 4.70 -5.42 2.38
C LEU A 74 3.81 -6.66 2.27
N PHE A 75 2.59 -6.47 1.80
CA PHE A 75 1.69 -7.54 1.38
C PHE A 75 1.23 -7.26 -0.05
N SER A 76 1.04 -8.32 -0.84
CA SER A 76 0.56 -8.22 -2.20
C SER A 76 -0.62 -9.16 -2.44
N ILE A 77 -1.51 -8.74 -3.32
CA ILE A 77 -2.64 -9.53 -3.79
C ILE A 77 -2.87 -9.23 -5.27
N ASP A 78 -3.23 -10.24 -6.06
CA ASP A 78 -3.83 -10.02 -7.38
C ASP A 78 -5.34 -9.97 -7.24
N ALA A 79 -5.86 -8.77 -6.96
CA ALA A 79 -7.29 -8.57 -6.76
C ALA A 79 -8.08 -8.70 -8.08
N TYR A 80 -7.44 -8.53 -9.24
CA TYR A 80 -8.10 -8.70 -10.53
C TYR A 80 -8.41 -10.17 -10.80
N SER A 81 -7.43 -11.06 -10.61
CA SER A 81 -7.66 -12.51 -10.73
C SER A 81 -8.74 -13.00 -9.76
N VAL A 82 -8.75 -12.47 -8.53
CA VAL A 82 -9.79 -12.79 -7.54
C VAL A 82 -11.18 -12.32 -7.98
N ALA A 83 -11.29 -11.10 -8.51
CA ALA A 83 -12.57 -10.56 -9.00
C ALA A 83 -13.10 -11.38 -10.18
N GLN A 84 -12.22 -11.80 -11.12
CA GLN A 84 -12.61 -12.61 -12.28
C GLN A 84 -13.11 -13.98 -11.84
N ALA A 85 -12.37 -14.64 -10.95
CA ALA A 85 -12.73 -15.98 -10.45
C ALA A 85 -14.06 -16.00 -9.67
N THR A 86 -14.48 -14.84 -9.12
CA THR A 86 -15.69 -14.71 -8.31
C THR A 86 -16.85 -14.07 -9.05
N GLY A 87 -16.69 -13.73 -10.33
CA GLY A 87 -17.73 -13.08 -11.14
C GLY A 87 -18.02 -11.63 -10.75
N MET A 88 -17.11 -10.99 -10.01
CA MET A 88 -17.20 -9.57 -9.64
C MET A 88 -16.58 -8.64 -10.70
N GLY A 89 -15.84 -9.19 -11.66
CA GLY A 89 -15.24 -8.47 -12.79
C GLY A 89 -13.95 -9.09 -13.30
#